data_AF-A0A5E6ZPX7-F1
#
_entry.id   AF-A0A5E6ZPX7-F1
#
_cell.length_a   1.000
_cell.length_b   1.000
_cell.length_c   1.000
_cell.angle_alpha   90.00
_cell.angle_beta   90.00
_cell.angle_gamma   90.00
#
_symmetry.space_group_name_H-M   'P 1'
#
loop_
_entity.id
_entity.type
_entity.pdbx_description
1 polymer ?
#
loop_
_entity_poly.entity_id
_entity_poly.type
_entity_poly.pdbx_seq_one_letter_code
_entity_poly.pdbx_strand_id
1 'polypeptide(L)'
;MELKASLKEYTASEFQALVDKIWAVDLPKQDHDRLINHFDQIAGHPEGADLLFYPDDRFEWNDAYLVVHHVQTWHQKQGVAAFKPEAVPPAPRPSVPTSPVARNLAQVQAIAADVSASEQAIQAAFDIYAQAIQQSQIVPQPIPAQESSISVLEQAQHAALMAVNRFEFYKMRIEFARASAQSNLSFARSEQAQWQSIVHQINVTSDRYTASLVAINQRHRVLHDEAEVLLKSLLEQLIRARTLEGAGPAQAAHIVTASTDFLARRCDVLLENGSAPLFASQQVELKNAIRSAVAEFTWRNNSGESAGGRERAAVLQFEFSSRADTQVYGVSVPLIELVPLEGRDWHTLAATRAEIEVPFRLYSAVVPAKPGTMFKGLREVQTLSQVYLTSTPKSPVADRVRVRAARRGLQPHSFVLTVDDAGPLTIHWTAPGLQDASISPAVVEPRRLGFVYSSPLPILESITPEAEGPSFDDYIVVFPADSGIDPLYVMFRSRHEYPV
;
A
#
# COMPACT_ATOMS: atom_id res chain seq x y z
N MET A 1 -11.13 17.77 17.42
CA MET A 1 -10.18 18.88 17.16
C MET A 1 -10.89 19.90 16.31
N GLU A 2 -10.73 21.19 16.60
CA GLU A 2 -11.24 22.26 15.72
C GLU A 2 -10.23 22.50 14.57
N LEU A 3 -10.73 22.52 13.32
CA LEU A 3 -9.92 22.76 12.14
C LEU A 3 -9.85 24.25 11.83
N LYS A 4 -8.65 24.78 11.61
CA LYS A 4 -8.41 26.21 11.33
C LYS A 4 -8.20 26.42 9.84
N ALA A 5 -8.64 27.54 9.30
CA ALA A 5 -8.76 27.72 7.86
C ALA A 5 -7.41 27.88 7.12
N SER A 6 -6.33 28.19 7.85
CA SER A 6 -5.00 28.40 7.26
C SER A 6 -3.86 27.95 8.18
N LEU A 7 -2.72 27.59 7.59
CA LEU A 7 -1.51 27.19 8.34
C LEU A 7 -1.05 28.25 9.35
N LYS A 8 -1.23 29.53 9.00
CA LYS A 8 -0.85 30.68 9.82
C LYS A 8 -1.71 30.85 11.08
N GLU A 9 -2.81 30.10 11.19
CA GLU A 9 -3.65 30.05 12.38
C GLU A 9 -3.27 28.91 13.33
N TYR A 10 -2.51 27.92 12.83
CA TYR A 10 -1.97 26.81 13.61
C TYR A 10 -0.66 27.19 14.29
N THR A 11 -0.48 26.81 15.55
CA THR A 11 0.85 26.66 16.14
C THR A 11 1.49 25.36 15.68
N ALA A 12 2.82 25.23 15.80
CA ALA A 12 3.51 23.99 15.45
C ALA A 12 2.93 22.77 16.22
N SER A 13 2.61 22.95 17.51
CA SER A 13 2.03 21.90 18.36
C SER A 13 0.62 21.49 17.93
N GLU A 14 -0.23 22.45 17.55
CA GLU A 14 -1.59 22.15 17.06
C GLU A 14 -1.55 21.47 15.69
N PHE A 15 -0.60 21.85 14.84
CA PHE A 15 -0.40 21.21 13.55
C PHE A 15 0.17 19.80 13.71
N GLN A 16 1.08 19.59 14.66
CA GLN A 16 1.57 18.26 15.02
C GLN A 16 0.44 17.37 15.52
N ALA A 17 -0.42 17.89 16.41
CA ALA A 17 -1.59 17.17 16.89
C ALA A 17 -2.57 16.80 15.76
N LEU A 18 -2.66 17.62 14.70
CA LEU A 18 -3.44 17.28 13.50
C LEU A 18 -2.80 16.09 12.77
N VAL A 19 -1.48 16.09 12.59
CA VAL A 19 -0.73 14.98 11.96
C VAL A 19 -0.87 13.69 12.79
N ASP A 20 -0.65 13.77 14.11
CA ASP A 20 -0.84 12.64 15.03
C ASP A 20 -2.27 12.10 14.96
N LYS A 21 -3.27 12.99 14.88
CA LYS A 21 -4.67 12.60 14.76
C LYS A 21 -4.99 11.93 13.42
N ILE A 22 -4.35 12.37 12.34
CA ILE A 22 -4.43 11.70 11.03
C ILE A 22 -3.81 10.30 11.13
N TRP A 23 -2.62 10.16 11.72
CA TRP A 23 -1.96 8.85 11.80
C TRP A 23 -2.52 7.90 12.86
N ALA A 24 -3.29 8.39 13.83
CA ALA A 24 -3.99 7.54 14.78
C ALA A 24 -5.07 6.67 14.13
N VAL A 25 -5.62 7.09 12.98
CA VAL A 25 -6.69 6.42 12.21
C VAL A 25 -7.83 5.92 13.12
N ASP A 26 -8.21 6.74 14.09
CA ASP A 26 -9.20 6.41 15.12
C ASP A 26 -10.59 7.05 14.86
N LEU A 27 -10.80 7.54 13.64
CA LEU A 27 -12.03 8.19 13.17
C LEU A 27 -12.64 7.43 11.98
N PRO A 28 -13.97 7.55 11.75
CA PRO A 28 -14.59 7.06 10.52
C PRO A 28 -13.92 7.64 9.27
N LYS A 29 -13.86 6.85 8.20
CA LYS A 29 -13.18 7.22 6.95
C LYS A 29 -13.51 8.63 6.45
N GLN A 30 -14.79 9.02 6.45
CA GLN A 30 -15.20 10.35 5.99
C GLN A 30 -14.59 11.48 6.82
N ASP A 31 -14.50 11.31 8.13
CA ASP A 31 -13.91 12.29 9.04
C ASP A 31 -12.39 12.28 8.95
N HIS A 32 -11.79 11.10 8.74
CA HIS A 32 -10.35 10.93 8.53
C HIS A 32 -9.89 11.55 7.21
N ASP A 33 -10.59 11.27 6.10
CA ASP A 33 -10.39 11.89 4.79
C ASP A 33 -10.54 13.41 4.89
N ARG A 34 -11.48 13.90 5.71
CA ARG A 34 -11.61 15.33 5.97
C ARG A 34 -10.39 15.92 6.66
N LEU A 35 -9.73 15.20 7.57
CA LEU A 35 -8.48 15.65 8.20
C LEU A 35 -7.31 15.65 7.20
N ILE A 36 -7.20 14.62 6.35
CA ILE A 36 -6.17 14.55 5.30
C ILE A 36 -6.34 15.68 4.29
N ASN A 37 -7.55 15.86 3.76
CA ASN A 37 -7.87 16.94 2.83
C ASN A 37 -7.64 18.32 3.47
N HIS A 38 -7.94 18.44 4.76
CA HIS A 38 -7.66 19.67 5.49
C HIS A 38 -6.16 19.94 5.57
N PHE A 39 -5.35 18.94 5.90
CA PHE A 39 -3.90 19.05 5.89
C PHE A 39 -3.36 19.46 4.51
N ASP A 40 -3.82 18.77 3.46
CA ASP A 40 -3.42 19.04 2.06
C ASP A 40 -3.67 20.50 1.66
N GLN A 41 -4.85 21.02 2.02
CA GLN A 41 -5.26 22.39 1.73
C GLN A 41 -4.42 23.44 2.46
N ILE A 42 -4.00 23.18 3.71
CA ILE A 42 -3.34 24.19 4.53
C ILE A 42 -1.81 24.08 4.52
N ALA A 43 -1.22 22.91 4.28
CA ALA A 43 0.24 22.69 4.41
C ALA A 43 1.05 23.61 3.48
N GLY A 44 0.51 23.93 2.30
CA GLY A 44 1.13 24.82 1.32
C GLY A 44 2.43 24.27 0.72
N HIS A 45 2.80 23.03 1.03
CA HIS A 45 3.92 22.31 0.45
C HIS A 45 3.50 21.69 -0.90
N PRO A 46 4.37 21.61 -1.93
CA PRO A 46 4.03 21.04 -3.24
C PRO A 46 3.59 19.56 -3.17
N GLU A 47 4.11 18.82 -2.20
CA GLU A 47 3.77 17.40 -1.98
C GLU A 47 2.49 17.23 -1.13
N GLY A 48 1.94 18.31 -0.55
CA GLY A 48 0.64 18.26 0.12
C GLY A 48 0.53 17.12 1.15
N ALA A 49 -0.57 16.38 1.10
CA ALA A 49 -0.81 15.19 1.92
C ALA A 49 0.16 14.03 1.67
N ASP A 50 0.93 14.02 0.58
CA ASP A 50 1.95 12.98 0.37
C ASP A 50 3.05 13.06 1.44
N LEU A 51 3.26 14.23 2.04
CA LEU A 51 4.12 14.38 3.23
C LEU A 51 3.72 13.49 4.41
N LEU A 52 2.45 13.07 4.47
CA LEU A 52 1.92 12.22 5.54
C LEU A 52 2.12 10.73 5.28
N PHE A 53 2.30 10.31 4.03
CA PHE A 53 2.19 8.91 3.63
C PHE A 53 3.34 8.40 2.75
N TYR A 54 4.07 9.31 2.09
CA TYR A 54 5.14 9.03 1.14
C TYR A 54 6.30 10.03 1.32
N PRO A 55 6.96 10.06 2.48
CA PRO A 55 8.10 10.94 2.67
C PRO A 55 9.27 10.52 1.76
N ASP A 56 9.99 11.48 1.19
CA ASP A 56 11.14 11.25 0.30
C ASP A 56 12.10 10.20 0.90
N ASP A 57 12.41 9.16 0.11
CA ASP A 57 12.99 7.83 0.45
C ASP A 57 14.30 7.83 1.26
N ARG A 58 14.84 8.99 1.60
CA ARG A 58 16.13 9.16 2.27
C ARG A 58 16.07 9.06 3.79
N PHE A 59 14.88 9.13 4.39
CA PHE A 59 14.64 8.73 5.77
C PHE A 59 13.23 8.15 5.88
N GLU A 60 12.98 7.17 6.74
CA GLU A 60 11.61 6.71 7.01
C GLU A 60 10.96 7.69 8.01
N TRP A 61 10.10 8.61 7.54
CA TRP A 61 9.46 9.63 8.40
C TRP A 61 8.10 9.13 8.92
N ASN A 62 8.10 8.29 9.95
CA ASN A 62 6.89 8.04 10.75
C ASN A 62 6.91 8.86 12.06
N ASP A 63 7.20 10.17 11.96
CA ASP A 63 7.19 11.09 13.10
C ASP A 63 6.48 12.42 12.73
N ALA A 64 5.48 12.79 13.52
CA ALA A 64 4.65 13.97 13.26
C ALA A 64 5.44 15.26 13.46
N TYR A 65 6.43 15.23 14.38
CA TYR A 65 7.37 16.33 14.56
C TYR A 65 8.18 16.58 13.28
N LEU A 66 8.56 15.51 12.62
CA LEU A 66 9.36 15.52 11.40
C LEU A 66 8.55 16.08 10.21
N VAL A 67 7.25 15.77 10.10
CA VAL A 67 6.33 16.42 9.14
C VAL A 67 6.21 17.92 9.40
N VAL A 68 6.01 18.32 10.66
CA VAL A 68 5.93 19.73 11.07
C VAL A 68 7.22 20.48 10.74
N HIS A 69 8.38 19.86 11.02
CA HIS A 69 9.68 20.43 10.71
C HIS A 69 9.89 20.60 9.20
N HIS A 70 9.43 19.66 8.37
CA HIS A 70 9.53 19.77 6.91
C HIS A 70 8.69 20.92 6.36
N VAL A 71 7.42 21.00 6.77
CA VAL A 71 6.52 22.10 6.40
C VAL A 71 7.13 23.44 6.86
N GLN A 72 7.65 23.51 8.08
CA GLN A 72 8.30 24.71 8.61
C GLN A 72 9.52 25.13 7.80
N THR A 73 10.42 24.18 7.51
CA THR A 73 11.67 24.42 6.77
C THR A 73 11.40 24.87 5.35
N TRP A 74 10.38 24.29 4.70
CA TRP A 74 9.99 24.69 3.34
C TRP A 74 9.48 26.13 3.30
N HIS A 75 8.58 26.52 4.20
CA HIS A 75 8.07 27.90 4.28
C HIS A 75 9.18 28.90 4.62
N GLN A 76 10.12 28.54 5.51
CA GLN A 76 11.30 29.37 5.81
C GLN A 76 12.19 29.59 4.58
N LYS A 77 12.39 28.57 3.74
CA LYS A 77 13.13 28.71 2.46
C LYS A 77 12.41 29.65 1.47
N GLN A 78 11.09 29.75 1.56
CA GLN A 78 10.27 30.71 0.80
C GLN A 78 10.19 32.10 1.46
N GLY A 79 10.90 32.32 2.58
CA GLY A 79 10.95 33.61 3.28
C GLY A 79 9.70 33.92 4.10
N VAL A 80 8.84 32.94 4.39
CA VAL A 80 7.60 33.12 5.15
C VAL A 80 7.56 32.25 6.40
N ALA A 81 6.96 32.76 7.48
CA ALA A 81 6.71 31.95 8.67
C ALA A 81 5.52 31.01 8.43
N ALA A 82 5.71 29.70 8.67
CA ALA A 82 4.70 28.68 8.42
C ALA A 82 3.53 28.76 9.42
N PHE A 83 3.85 28.91 10.71
CA PHE A 83 2.92 28.76 11.82
C PHE A 83 2.68 30.08 12.56
N LYS A 84 1.53 30.17 13.22
CA LYS A 84 1.22 31.18 14.22
C LYS A 84 2.27 31.12 15.32
N PRO A 85 2.82 32.27 15.78
CA PRO A 85 3.55 32.31 17.02
C PRO A 85 2.63 31.78 18.12
N GLU A 86 3.12 30.79 18.87
CA GLU A 86 2.34 30.15 19.92
C GLU A 86 1.92 31.20 20.94
N ALA A 87 0.61 31.51 20.97
CA ALA A 87 0.06 32.48 21.88
C ALA A 87 0.11 31.87 23.28
N VAL A 88 1.12 32.26 24.04
CA VAL A 88 1.24 31.93 25.47
C VAL A 88 -0.08 32.39 26.13
N PRO A 89 -0.89 31.48 26.70
CA PRO A 89 -2.09 31.88 27.45
C PRO A 89 -1.69 32.85 28.57
N PRO A 90 -2.58 33.71 29.12
CA PRO A 90 -2.33 34.24 30.45
C PRO A 90 -2.12 33.02 31.33
N ALA A 91 -0.89 32.89 31.84
CA ALA A 91 -0.45 31.67 32.49
C ALA A 91 -1.52 31.21 33.50
N PRO A 92 -1.90 29.92 33.55
CA PRO A 92 -2.35 29.41 34.84
C PRO A 92 -1.24 29.82 35.80
N ARG A 93 -1.56 30.65 36.81
CA ARG A 93 -0.63 31.39 37.71
C ARG A 93 0.80 30.90 37.52
N PRO A 94 1.75 31.70 37.00
CA PRO A 94 3.01 31.21 36.44
C PRO A 94 3.46 30.02 37.27
N SER A 95 3.28 28.82 36.72
CA SER A 95 3.88 27.63 37.33
C SER A 95 5.34 28.04 37.40
N VAL A 96 5.83 28.13 38.64
CA VAL A 96 7.19 28.55 39.00
C VAL A 96 8.11 28.20 37.85
N PRO A 97 8.87 29.15 37.24
CA PRO A 97 9.68 28.86 36.05
C PRO A 97 10.36 27.52 36.29
N THR A 98 9.89 26.47 35.58
CA THR A 98 10.29 25.11 35.92
C THR A 98 11.77 25.10 35.69
N SER A 99 12.52 24.94 36.78
CA SER A 99 13.97 25.01 36.72
C SER A 99 14.44 24.04 35.63
N PRO A 100 15.56 24.32 34.95
CA PRO A 100 16.11 23.38 33.97
C PRO A 100 16.17 21.94 34.52
N VAL A 101 16.43 21.79 35.82
CA VAL A 101 16.32 20.52 36.56
C VAL A 101 14.91 19.95 36.52
N ALA A 102 13.87 20.70 36.93
CA ALA A 102 12.50 20.21 36.96
C ALA A 102 12.01 19.77 35.56
N ARG A 103 12.40 20.50 34.50
CA ARG A 103 12.06 20.15 33.12
C ARG A 103 12.74 18.86 32.66
N ASN A 104 14.06 18.74 32.88
CA ASN A 104 14.80 17.53 32.51
C ASN A 104 14.34 16.32 33.32
N LEU A 105 14.05 16.50 34.61
CA LEU A 105 13.49 15.44 35.44
C LEU A 105 12.15 14.95 34.89
N ALA A 106 11.22 15.86 34.55
CA ALA A 106 9.94 15.50 33.95
C ALA A 106 10.11 14.78 32.60
N GLN A 107 11.05 15.24 31.76
CA GLN A 107 11.34 14.60 30.48
C GLN A 107 11.87 13.16 30.66
N VAL A 108 12.83 12.94 31.57
CA VAL A 108 13.39 11.61 31.84
C VAL A 108 12.33 10.67 32.43
N GLN A 109 11.48 11.17 33.33
CA GLN A 109 10.37 10.40 33.87
C GLN A 109 9.34 10.02 32.81
N ALA A 110 8.99 10.96 31.92
CA ALA A 110 8.08 10.69 30.81
C ALA A 110 8.66 9.63 29.85
N ILE A 111 9.93 9.74 29.48
CA ILE A 111 10.61 8.73 28.66
C ILE A 111 10.57 7.36 29.34
N ALA A 112 10.88 7.29 30.64
CA ALA A 112 10.85 6.01 31.37
C ALA A 112 9.45 5.38 31.41
N ALA A 113 8.41 6.20 31.60
CA ALA A 113 7.00 5.76 31.58
C ALA A 113 6.59 5.27 30.19
N ASP A 114 6.91 6.03 29.14
CA ASP A 114 6.61 5.69 27.74
C ASP A 114 7.28 4.37 27.33
N VAL A 115 8.56 4.18 27.68
CA VAL A 115 9.30 2.93 27.44
C VAL A 115 8.63 1.76 28.16
N SER A 116 8.27 1.91 29.44
CA SER A 116 7.63 0.84 30.21
C SER A 116 6.23 0.49 29.67
N ALA A 117 5.45 1.48 29.24
CA ALA A 117 4.16 1.25 28.62
C ALA A 117 4.30 0.53 27.27
N SER A 118 5.33 0.88 26.49
CA SER A 118 5.62 0.22 25.21
C SER A 118 6.10 -1.22 25.39
N GLU A 119 6.87 -1.53 26.44
CA GLU A 119 7.25 -2.91 26.80
C GLU A 119 6.00 -3.75 27.12
N GLN A 120 5.04 -3.21 27.87
CA GLN A 120 3.77 -3.89 28.16
C GLN A 120 2.94 -4.13 26.89
N ALA A 121 2.87 -3.13 26.01
CA ALA A 121 2.15 -3.25 24.74
C ALA A 121 2.77 -4.33 23.83
N ILE A 122 4.10 -4.41 23.76
CA ILE A 122 4.79 -5.48 23.03
C ILE A 122 4.48 -6.83 23.65
N GLN A 123 4.54 -6.95 24.97
CA GLN A 123 4.27 -8.23 25.64
C GLN A 123 2.85 -8.72 25.31
N ALA A 124 1.86 -7.84 25.37
CA ALA A 124 0.49 -8.15 24.98
C ALA A 124 0.39 -8.58 23.50
N ALA A 125 1.07 -7.89 22.58
CA ALA A 125 1.09 -8.24 21.16
C ALA A 125 1.75 -9.61 20.91
N PHE A 126 2.86 -9.92 21.59
CA PHE A 126 3.52 -11.22 21.51
C PHE A 126 2.69 -12.35 22.12
N ASP A 127 1.91 -12.08 23.15
CA ASP A 127 1.02 -13.09 23.74
C ASP A 127 -0.16 -13.41 22.81
N ILE A 128 -0.74 -12.39 22.15
CA ILE A 128 -1.74 -12.59 21.08
C ILE A 128 -1.14 -13.38 19.91
N TYR A 129 0.08 -13.04 19.51
CA TYR A 129 0.76 -13.72 18.40
C TYR A 129 1.07 -15.19 18.73
N ALA A 130 1.61 -15.46 19.91
CA ALA A 130 1.84 -16.82 20.40
C ALA A 130 0.54 -17.62 20.49
N GLN A 131 -0.55 -16.99 20.97
CA GLN A 131 -1.86 -17.62 21.02
C GLN A 131 -2.39 -17.98 19.63
N ALA A 132 -2.26 -17.07 18.65
CA ALA A 132 -2.66 -17.33 17.26
C ALA A 132 -1.88 -18.50 16.65
N ILE A 133 -0.58 -18.62 16.94
CA ILE A 133 0.25 -19.76 16.53
C ILE A 133 -0.28 -21.05 17.17
N GLN A 134 -0.55 -21.06 18.48
CA GLN A 134 -1.04 -22.25 19.19
C GLN A 134 -2.43 -22.71 18.74
N GLN A 135 -3.30 -21.77 18.38
CA GLN A 135 -4.67 -22.06 17.93
C GLN A 135 -4.74 -22.51 16.47
N SER A 136 -3.71 -22.21 15.68
CA SER A 136 -3.62 -22.59 14.27
C SER A 136 -3.33 -24.09 14.15
N GLN A 137 -4.28 -24.83 13.57
CA GLN A 137 -4.18 -26.29 13.42
C GLN A 137 -4.05 -26.68 11.95
N ILE A 138 -3.10 -27.59 11.66
CA ILE A 138 -2.88 -28.16 10.32
C ILE A 138 -3.86 -29.33 10.12
N VAL A 139 -5.16 -29.07 10.23
CA VAL A 139 -6.22 -30.08 10.07
C VAL A 139 -7.13 -29.70 8.90
N PRO A 140 -7.70 -30.67 8.17
CA PRO A 140 -8.68 -30.38 7.13
C PRO A 140 -9.88 -29.62 7.72
N GLN A 141 -10.14 -28.44 7.18
CA GLN A 141 -11.24 -27.56 7.55
C GLN A 141 -11.87 -26.99 6.26
N PRO A 142 -13.13 -26.50 6.31
CA PRO A 142 -13.71 -25.80 5.17
C PRO A 142 -12.84 -24.61 4.74
N ILE A 143 -12.81 -24.32 3.43
CA ILE A 143 -11.99 -23.25 2.82
C ILE A 143 -12.09 -21.91 3.58
N PRO A 144 -13.29 -21.39 3.93
CA PRO A 144 -13.40 -20.13 4.67
C PRO A 144 -12.74 -20.14 6.06
N ALA A 145 -12.75 -21.30 6.74
CA ALA A 145 -12.09 -21.44 8.05
C ALA A 145 -10.56 -21.46 7.92
N GLN A 146 -10.04 -22.06 6.84
CA GLN A 146 -8.61 -22.04 6.53
C GLN A 146 -8.12 -20.63 6.17
N GLU A 147 -8.87 -19.90 5.33
CA GLU A 147 -8.59 -18.50 4.99
C GLU A 147 -8.60 -17.60 6.23
N SER A 148 -9.59 -17.78 7.10
CA SER A 148 -9.67 -17.06 8.37
C SER A 148 -8.50 -17.38 9.30
N SER A 149 -8.05 -18.63 9.35
CA SER A 149 -6.91 -19.04 10.18
C SER A 149 -5.61 -18.37 9.74
N ILE A 150 -5.34 -18.33 8.43
CA ILE A 150 -4.20 -17.61 7.86
C ILE A 150 -4.32 -16.10 8.17
N SER A 151 -5.50 -15.52 7.97
CA SER A 151 -5.73 -14.09 8.17
C SER A 151 -5.50 -13.66 9.62
N VAL A 152 -5.99 -14.43 10.61
CA VAL A 152 -5.77 -14.16 12.04
C VAL A 152 -4.29 -14.20 12.39
N LEU A 153 -3.55 -15.18 11.87
CA LEU A 153 -2.12 -15.30 12.14
C LEU A 153 -1.31 -14.16 11.50
N GLU A 154 -1.64 -13.76 10.27
CA GLU A 154 -1.02 -12.61 9.57
C GLU A 154 -1.32 -11.28 10.28
N GLN A 155 -2.54 -11.09 10.80
CA GLN A 155 -2.89 -9.90 11.58
C GLN A 155 -2.11 -9.83 12.90
N ALA A 156 -1.99 -10.95 13.61
CA ALA A 156 -1.21 -11.01 14.85
C ALA A 156 0.29 -10.76 14.59
N GLN A 157 0.85 -11.32 13.51
CA GLN A 157 2.21 -11.03 13.06
C GLN A 157 2.41 -9.53 12.78
N HIS A 158 1.47 -8.90 12.07
CA HIS A 158 1.54 -7.47 11.77
C HIS A 158 1.46 -6.60 13.04
N ALA A 159 0.55 -6.92 13.96
CA ALA A 159 0.42 -6.20 15.23
C ALA A 159 1.71 -6.29 16.08
N ALA A 160 2.33 -7.47 16.15
CA ALA A 160 3.61 -7.67 16.83
C ALA A 160 4.73 -6.83 16.20
N LEU A 161 4.83 -6.81 14.86
CA LEU A 161 5.79 -5.97 14.14
C LEU A 161 5.59 -4.48 14.44
N MET A 162 4.36 -3.98 14.39
CA MET A 162 4.06 -2.57 14.67
C MET A 162 4.45 -2.18 16.10
N ALA A 163 4.21 -3.07 17.07
CA ALA A 163 4.60 -2.86 18.46
C ALA A 163 6.12 -2.80 18.64
N VAL A 164 6.87 -3.67 17.95
CA VAL A 164 8.34 -3.68 17.95
C VAL A 164 8.89 -2.40 17.32
N ASN A 165 8.41 -2.03 16.12
CA ASN A 165 8.84 -0.81 15.44
C ASN A 165 8.60 0.42 16.32
N ARG A 166 7.42 0.53 16.96
CA ARG A 166 7.11 1.60 17.91
C ARG A 166 8.11 1.70 19.05
N PHE A 167 8.59 0.57 19.55
CA PHE A 167 9.58 0.54 20.63
C PHE A 167 10.97 0.98 20.16
N GLU A 168 11.37 0.59 18.94
CA GLU A 168 12.66 1.00 18.36
C GLU A 168 12.77 2.53 18.18
N PHE A 169 11.65 3.22 17.95
CA PHE A 169 11.62 4.69 17.87
C PHE A 169 12.11 5.41 19.14
N TYR A 170 12.08 4.77 20.32
CA TYR A 170 12.56 5.40 21.55
C TYR A 170 14.08 5.55 21.62
N LYS A 171 14.86 4.85 20.78
CA LYS A 171 16.33 4.90 20.77
C LYS A 171 16.85 6.35 20.75
N MET A 172 16.44 7.12 19.73
CA MET A 172 16.91 8.49 19.54
C MET A 172 16.48 9.40 20.69
N ARG A 173 15.23 9.26 21.15
CA ARG A 173 14.68 10.08 22.25
C ARG A 173 15.46 9.85 23.56
N ILE A 174 15.87 8.61 23.83
CA ILE A 174 16.71 8.26 24.98
C ILE A 174 18.13 8.83 24.81
N GLU A 175 18.75 8.64 23.64
CA GLU A 175 20.10 9.15 23.35
C GLU A 175 20.20 10.67 23.50
N PHE A 176 19.23 11.42 22.97
CA PHE A 176 19.17 12.87 23.12
C PHE A 176 18.96 13.30 24.57
N ALA A 177 18.05 12.65 25.30
CA ALA A 177 17.82 12.97 26.72
C ALA A 177 19.07 12.69 27.56
N ARG A 178 19.80 11.62 27.25
CA ARG A 178 21.07 11.27 27.92
C ARG A 178 22.15 12.31 27.65
N ALA A 179 22.35 12.70 26.39
CA ALA A 179 23.32 13.73 26.02
C ALA A 179 22.99 15.09 26.65
N SER A 180 21.70 15.47 26.65
CA SER A 180 21.21 16.69 27.32
C SER A 180 21.49 16.67 28.82
N ALA A 181 21.15 15.57 29.51
CA ALA A 181 21.38 15.45 30.95
C ALA A 181 22.87 15.50 31.30
N GLN A 182 23.74 14.86 30.51
CA GLN A 182 25.19 14.89 30.69
C GLN A 182 25.79 16.28 30.47
N SER A 183 25.36 16.97 29.42
CA SER A 183 25.77 18.35 29.14
C SER A 183 25.32 19.30 30.26
N ASN A 184 24.07 19.19 30.71
CA ASN A 184 23.58 20.03 31.80
C ASN A 184 24.33 19.75 33.11
N LEU A 185 24.68 18.49 33.41
CA LEU A 185 25.51 18.16 34.57
C LEU A 185 26.92 18.76 34.46
N SER A 186 27.55 18.76 33.28
CA SER A 186 28.90 19.29 33.11
C SER A 186 28.96 20.82 33.22
N PHE A 187 27.91 21.52 32.81
CA PHE A 187 27.80 22.98 32.89
C PHE A 187 27.06 23.50 34.13
N ALA A 188 26.55 22.61 34.98
CA ALA A 188 25.80 22.97 36.18
C ALA A 188 26.68 23.73 37.20
N ARG A 189 26.31 24.97 37.51
CA ARG A 189 26.95 25.79 38.57
C ARG A 189 26.31 25.60 39.95
N SER A 190 25.13 24.98 40.02
CA SER A 190 24.36 24.68 41.22
C SER A 190 23.52 23.41 40.98
N GLU A 191 22.86 22.87 42.02
CA GLU A 191 21.94 21.72 41.90
C GLU A 191 22.60 20.42 41.41
N GLN A 192 23.90 20.25 41.66
CA GLN A 192 24.69 19.15 41.09
C GLN A 192 24.19 17.76 41.49
N ALA A 193 23.69 17.58 42.72
CA ALA A 193 23.10 16.32 43.17
C ALA A 193 21.81 15.96 42.40
N GLN A 194 21.01 16.96 42.02
CA GLN A 194 19.78 16.75 41.24
C GLN A 194 20.14 16.38 39.80
N TRP A 195 21.12 17.06 39.19
CA TRP A 195 21.63 16.70 37.87
C TRP A 195 22.28 15.31 37.84
N GLN A 196 23.02 14.93 38.88
CA GLN A 196 23.55 13.57 39.03
C GLN A 196 22.42 12.53 39.09
N SER A 197 21.34 12.83 39.83
CA SER A 197 20.17 11.95 39.88
C SER A 197 19.48 11.81 38.51
N ILE A 198 19.30 12.91 37.77
CA ILE A 198 18.73 12.90 36.41
C ILE A 198 19.59 12.05 35.47
N VAL A 199 20.91 12.27 35.47
CA VAL A 199 21.86 11.47 34.65
C VAL A 199 21.80 9.99 35.03
N HIS A 200 21.72 9.67 36.32
CA HIS A 200 21.58 8.28 36.77
C HIS A 200 20.27 7.67 36.26
N GLN A 201 19.13 8.36 36.40
CA GLN A 201 17.83 7.86 35.96
C GLN A 201 17.81 7.58 34.45
N ILE A 202 18.28 8.51 33.61
CA ILE A 202 18.26 8.29 32.15
C ILE A 202 19.24 7.20 31.71
N ASN A 203 20.38 7.05 32.40
CA ASN A 203 21.29 5.92 32.12
C ASN A 203 20.62 4.58 32.47
N VAL A 204 19.94 4.48 33.62
CA VAL A 204 19.18 3.26 33.99
C VAL A 204 18.09 2.96 32.95
N THR A 205 17.35 3.98 32.50
CA THR A 205 16.35 3.81 31.42
C THR A 205 17.00 3.35 30.12
N SER A 206 18.17 3.89 29.77
CA SER A 206 18.93 3.51 28.57
C SER A 206 19.43 2.06 28.64
N ASP A 207 19.94 1.63 29.78
CA ASP A 207 20.43 0.27 29.99
C ASP A 207 19.28 -0.74 29.92
N ARG A 208 18.15 -0.42 30.58
CA ARG A 208 16.92 -1.22 30.49
C ARG A 208 16.42 -1.32 29.06
N TYR A 209 16.28 -0.19 28.36
CA TYR A 209 15.84 -0.15 26.97
C TYR A 209 16.71 -1.04 26.07
N THR A 210 18.03 -0.96 26.21
CA THR A 210 18.97 -1.75 25.41
C THR A 210 18.81 -3.26 25.68
N ALA A 211 18.70 -3.65 26.96
CA ALA A 211 18.49 -5.04 27.34
C ALA A 211 17.12 -5.57 26.86
N SER A 212 16.06 -4.79 27.04
CA SER A 212 14.71 -5.11 26.58
C SER A 212 14.68 -5.27 25.06
N LEU A 213 15.32 -4.38 24.30
CA LEU A 213 15.35 -4.44 22.84
C LEU A 213 15.96 -5.75 22.33
N VAL A 214 17.06 -6.21 22.95
CA VAL A 214 17.68 -7.50 22.60
C VAL A 214 16.71 -8.66 22.85
N ALA A 215 16.07 -8.69 24.02
CA ALA A 215 15.11 -9.73 24.37
C ALA A 215 13.86 -9.73 23.47
N ILE A 216 13.35 -8.53 23.15
CA ILE A 216 12.21 -8.30 22.26
C ILE A 216 12.54 -8.81 20.86
N ASN A 217 13.68 -8.44 20.29
CA ASN A 217 14.09 -8.85 18.96
C ASN A 217 14.34 -10.37 18.88
N GLN A 218 14.91 -10.97 19.92
CA GLN A 218 15.04 -12.42 20.00
C GLN A 218 13.68 -13.13 20.03
N ARG A 219 12.74 -12.66 20.86
CA ARG A 219 11.41 -13.26 20.97
C ARG A 219 10.58 -13.07 19.70
N HIS A 220 10.64 -11.89 19.08
CA HIS A 220 9.98 -11.61 17.81
C HIS A 220 10.43 -12.59 16.72
N ARG A 221 11.75 -12.82 16.63
CA ARG A 221 12.31 -13.75 15.66
C ARG A 221 11.85 -15.19 15.87
N VAL A 222 11.84 -15.68 17.11
CA VAL A 222 11.35 -17.03 17.43
C VAL A 222 9.89 -17.20 17.01
N LEU A 223 9.01 -16.27 17.42
CA LEU A 223 7.59 -16.32 17.05
C LEU A 223 7.39 -16.22 15.54
N HIS A 224 8.19 -15.39 14.86
CA HIS A 224 8.18 -15.28 13.41
C HIS A 224 8.55 -16.59 12.71
N ASP A 225 9.67 -17.20 13.10
CA ASP A 225 10.14 -18.44 12.48
C ASP A 225 9.11 -19.58 12.66
N GLU A 226 8.49 -19.68 13.84
CA GLU A 226 7.40 -20.63 14.12
C GLU A 226 6.17 -20.38 13.23
N ALA A 227 5.72 -19.12 13.14
CA ALA A 227 4.56 -18.76 12.33
C ALA A 227 4.81 -18.96 10.82
N GLU A 228 6.02 -18.68 10.32
CA GLU A 228 6.34 -18.86 8.89
C GLU A 228 6.28 -20.32 8.46
N VAL A 229 6.74 -21.24 9.31
CA VAL A 229 6.60 -22.69 9.06
C VAL A 229 5.12 -23.07 8.99
N LEU A 230 4.32 -22.57 9.94
CA LEU A 230 2.90 -22.88 10.01
C LEU A 230 2.11 -22.29 8.84
N LEU A 231 2.37 -21.04 8.48
CA LEU A 231 1.73 -20.34 7.35
C LEU A 231 1.99 -21.05 6.02
N LYS A 232 3.20 -21.57 5.81
CA LYS A 232 3.51 -22.39 4.62
C LYS A 232 2.66 -23.65 4.57
N SER A 233 2.57 -24.39 5.68
CA SER A 233 1.74 -25.61 5.74
C SER A 233 0.24 -25.32 5.59
N LEU A 234 -0.26 -24.24 6.21
CA LEU A 234 -1.66 -23.82 6.06
C LEU A 234 -1.98 -23.41 4.62
N LEU A 235 -1.06 -22.67 3.96
CA LEU A 235 -1.21 -22.30 2.55
C LEU A 235 -1.26 -23.53 1.64
N GLU A 236 -0.37 -24.49 1.83
CA GLU A 236 -0.40 -25.75 1.06
C GLU A 236 -1.70 -26.53 1.27
N GLN A 237 -2.24 -26.55 2.49
CA GLN A 237 -3.54 -27.16 2.76
C GLN A 237 -4.68 -26.42 2.06
N LEU A 238 -4.67 -25.09 2.09
CA LEU A 238 -5.67 -24.25 1.43
C LEU A 238 -5.66 -24.44 -0.09
N ILE A 239 -4.47 -24.46 -0.71
CA ILE A 239 -4.32 -24.72 -2.15
C ILE A 239 -4.92 -26.09 -2.49
N ARG A 240 -4.56 -27.15 -1.74
CA ARG A 240 -5.10 -28.49 -1.95
C ARG A 240 -6.63 -28.55 -1.79
N ALA A 241 -7.19 -27.91 -0.76
CA ALA A 241 -8.63 -27.87 -0.52
C ALA A 241 -9.37 -27.18 -1.68
N ARG A 242 -8.87 -26.01 -2.11
CA ARG A 242 -9.39 -25.28 -3.28
C ARG A 242 -9.36 -26.11 -4.55
N THR A 243 -8.25 -26.80 -4.83
CA THR A 243 -8.12 -27.66 -6.02
C THR A 243 -9.10 -28.83 -5.98
N LEU A 244 -9.32 -29.46 -4.82
CA LEU A 244 -10.25 -30.59 -4.67
C LEU A 244 -11.73 -30.18 -4.78
N GLU A 245 -12.10 -29.03 -4.23
CA GLU A 245 -13.47 -28.51 -4.25
C GLU A 245 -13.81 -27.76 -5.54
N GLY A 246 -12.85 -27.59 -6.47
CA GLY A 246 -13.03 -26.76 -7.67
C GLY A 246 -13.17 -25.27 -7.35
N ALA A 247 -12.74 -24.86 -6.16
CA ALA A 247 -12.76 -23.51 -5.63
C ALA A 247 -11.44 -22.75 -5.89
N GLY A 248 -10.53 -23.34 -6.68
CA GLY A 248 -9.26 -22.70 -7.05
C GLY A 248 -9.43 -21.55 -8.03
N PRO A 249 -8.46 -20.64 -8.11
CA PRO A 249 -8.55 -19.42 -8.93
C PRO A 249 -8.66 -19.66 -10.45
N ALA A 250 -8.25 -20.85 -10.91
CA ALA A 250 -8.39 -21.26 -12.30
C ALA A 250 -9.73 -21.96 -12.62
N GLN A 251 -10.50 -22.33 -11.58
CA GLN A 251 -11.65 -23.25 -11.66
C GLN A 251 -12.97 -22.58 -11.22
N ALA A 252 -12.93 -21.79 -10.15
CA ALA A 252 -14.10 -21.18 -9.54
C ALA A 252 -14.55 -19.93 -10.30
N ALA A 253 -15.84 -19.61 -10.21
CA ALA A 253 -16.34 -18.34 -10.72
C ALA A 253 -15.99 -17.18 -9.78
N HIS A 254 -15.40 -16.13 -10.32
CA HIS A 254 -14.91 -14.95 -9.61
C HIS A 254 -15.62 -13.68 -10.08
N ILE A 255 -15.94 -12.82 -9.11
CA ILE A 255 -16.55 -11.52 -9.37
C ILE A 255 -15.56 -10.43 -9.00
N VAL A 256 -15.17 -9.66 -10.01
CA VAL A 256 -14.25 -8.53 -9.89
C VAL A 256 -15.05 -7.25 -9.97
N THR A 257 -14.85 -6.33 -9.02
CA THR A 257 -15.62 -5.08 -8.97
C THR A 257 -14.71 -3.89 -9.22
N ALA A 258 -15.21 -2.91 -9.98
CA ALA A 258 -14.51 -1.67 -10.31
C ALA A 258 -15.44 -0.46 -10.28
N SER A 259 -14.87 0.72 -10.06
CA SER A 259 -15.62 1.99 -10.02
C SER A 259 -15.90 2.52 -11.43
N THR A 260 -17.07 3.13 -11.62
CA THR A 260 -17.37 3.87 -12.87
C THR A 260 -16.87 5.32 -12.88
N ASP A 261 -16.46 5.90 -11.74
CA ASP A 261 -16.08 7.32 -11.61
C ASP A 261 -14.94 7.75 -12.53
N PHE A 262 -13.97 6.85 -12.72
CA PHE A 262 -12.76 7.11 -13.51
C PHE A 262 -12.61 6.15 -14.67
N LEU A 263 -13.72 5.49 -15.03
CA LEU A 263 -13.79 4.54 -16.11
C LEU A 263 -13.31 5.21 -17.40
N ALA A 264 -12.42 4.54 -18.13
CA ALA A 264 -11.75 5.02 -19.33
C ALA A 264 -10.81 6.23 -19.17
N ARG A 265 -10.49 6.67 -17.95
CA ARG A 265 -9.51 7.77 -17.72
C ARG A 265 -8.24 7.33 -16.98
N ARG A 266 -8.34 6.29 -16.16
CA ARG A 266 -7.26 5.79 -15.30
C ARG A 266 -6.93 4.34 -15.64
N CYS A 267 -5.66 3.98 -15.45
CA CYS A 267 -5.24 2.59 -15.42
C CYS A 267 -5.42 2.08 -13.99
N ASP A 268 -5.83 0.83 -13.82
CA ASP A 268 -6.09 0.28 -12.49
C ASP A 268 -5.97 -1.24 -12.43
N VAL A 269 -5.75 -1.76 -11.22
CA VAL A 269 -5.83 -3.20 -10.93
C VAL A 269 -7.25 -3.56 -10.52
N LEU A 270 -7.80 -4.54 -11.21
CA LEU A 270 -9.12 -5.09 -10.95
C LEU A 270 -8.99 -6.28 -9.98
N LEU A 271 -9.68 -6.21 -8.85
CA LEU A 271 -9.58 -7.17 -7.76
C LEU A 271 -10.94 -7.82 -7.46
N GLU A 272 -10.92 -9.12 -7.18
CA GLU A 272 -12.06 -9.83 -6.57
C GLU A 272 -12.57 -9.11 -5.31
N ASN A 273 -13.90 -9.10 -5.13
CA ASN A 273 -14.64 -8.51 -4.00
C ASN A 273 -14.51 -6.99 -3.81
N GLY A 274 -14.01 -6.25 -4.80
CA GLY A 274 -14.11 -4.78 -4.83
C GLY A 274 -13.26 -4.02 -3.80
N SER A 275 -12.26 -4.68 -3.21
CA SER A 275 -11.29 -4.06 -2.31
C SER A 275 -10.42 -3.02 -3.04
N ALA A 276 -9.90 -2.06 -2.26
CA ALA A 276 -9.32 -0.81 -2.73
C ALA A 276 -8.36 -0.96 -3.95
N PRO A 277 -8.64 -0.25 -5.06
CA PRO A 277 -7.77 -0.22 -6.24
C PRO A 277 -6.40 0.44 -5.95
N LEU A 278 -5.59 0.59 -7.00
CA LEU A 278 -4.40 1.44 -6.95
C LEU A 278 -4.73 2.84 -6.42
N PHE A 279 -3.79 3.43 -5.70
CA PHE A 279 -3.91 4.84 -5.33
C PHE A 279 -3.92 5.77 -6.53
N ALA A 280 -4.45 6.98 -6.36
CA ALA A 280 -4.46 7.98 -7.43
C ALA A 280 -3.05 8.25 -7.98
N SER A 281 -2.03 8.32 -7.12
CA SER A 281 -0.61 8.42 -7.52
C SER A 281 -0.16 7.21 -8.33
N GLN A 282 -0.41 6.00 -7.83
CA GLN A 282 -0.06 4.75 -8.51
C GLN A 282 -0.79 4.54 -9.85
N GLN A 283 -2.04 4.98 -9.97
CA GLN A 283 -2.79 4.98 -11.23
C GLN A 283 -2.13 5.90 -12.27
N VAL A 284 -1.59 7.05 -11.83
CA VAL A 284 -0.84 7.98 -12.67
C VAL A 284 0.52 7.40 -13.06
N GLU A 285 1.24 6.80 -12.11
CA GLU A 285 2.53 6.13 -12.36
C GLU A 285 2.40 4.99 -13.37
N LEU A 286 1.40 4.11 -13.21
CA LEU A 286 1.11 3.03 -14.15
C LEU A 286 0.81 3.57 -15.56
N LYS A 287 -0.02 4.62 -15.63
CA LYS A 287 -0.33 5.28 -16.91
C LYS A 287 0.92 5.84 -17.58
N ASN A 288 1.81 6.48 -16.82
CA ASN A 288 3.05 7.04 -17.33
C ASN A 288 4.02 5.95 -17.80
N ALA A 289 4.14 4.86 -17.04
CA ALA A 289 4.93 3.68 -17.40
C ALA A 289 4.45 3.09 -18.74
N ILE A 290 3.14 2.90 -18.90
CA ILE A 290 2.54 2.41 -20.15
C ILE A 290 2.84 3.36 -21.31
N ARG A 291 2.62 4.67 -21.14
CA ARG A 291 2.90 5.67 -22.19
C ARG A 291 4.37 5.69 -22.60
N SER A 292 5.28 5.62 -21.63
CA SER A 292 6.72 5.57 -21.89
C SER A 292 7.09 4.32 -22.69
N ALA A 293 6.57 3.16 -22.29
CA ALA A 293 6.82 1.91 -23.01
C ALA A 293 6.25 1.94 -24.43
N VAL A 294 5.02 2.41 -24.61
CA VAL A 294 4.37 2.56 -25.93
C VAL A 294 5.18 3.51 -26.83
N ALA A 295 5.66 4.63 -26.30
CA ALA A 295 6.49 5.57 -27.05
C ALA A 295 7.81 4.94 -27.51
N GLU A 296 8.52 4.25 -26.61
CA GLU A 296 9.78 3.58 -26.94
C GLU A 296 9.58 2.47 -27.98
N PHE A 297 8.58 1.59 -27.80
CA PHE A 297 8.27 0.58 -28.80
C PHE A 297 7.90 1.19 -30.16
N THR A 298 7.10 2.26 -30.15
CA THR A 298 6.71 2.97 -31.39
C THR A 298 7.94 3.55 -32.09
N TRP A 299 8.85 4.15 -31.34
CA TRP A 299 10.11 4.66 -31.87
C TRP A 299 10.93 3.53 -32.52
N ARG A 300 11.13 2.40 -31.82
CA ARG A 300 11.92 1.25 -32.32
C ARG A 300 11.30 0.60 -33.55
N ASN A 301 9.99 0.43 -33.54
CA ASN A 301 9.25 -0.14 -34.67
C ASN A 301 9.37 0.75 -35.92
N ASN A 302 9.43 2.07 -35.75
CA ASN A 302 9.59 3.02 -36.86
C ASN A 302 11.05 3.24 -37.28
N SER A 303 12.03 3.05 -36.38
CA SER A 303 13.46 3.19 -36.68
C SER A 303 14.07 1.95 -37.34
N GLY A 304 13.35 0.83 -37.37
CA GLY A 304 13.85 -0.44 -37.92
C GLY A 304 14.75 -1.22 -36.94
N GLU A 305 14.84 -0.79 -35.68
CA GLU A 305 15.60 -1.45 -34.60
C GLU A 305 14.80 -2.57 -33.89
N SER A 306 13.66 -2.98 -34.45
CA SER A 306 12.77 -3.96 -33.81
C SER A 306 13.44 -5.33 -33.67
N ALA A 307 13.56 -5.83 -32.44
CA ALA A 307 14.11 -7.16 -32.14
C ALA A 307 13.09 -8.29 -32.39
N GLY A 308 12.48 -8.31 -33.58
CA GLY A 308 11.62 -9.42 -34.05
C GLY A 308 10.37 -9.65 -33.20
N GLY A 309 9.86 -8.63 -32.50
CA GLY A 309 8.65 -8.73 -31.67
C GLY A 309 8.81 -9.53 -30.37
N ARG A 310 10.05 -9.71 -29.88
CA ARG A 310 10.36 -10.41 -28.62
C ARG A 310 10.89 -9.47 -27.56
N GLU A 311 10.32 -8.29 -27.44
CA GLU A 311 10.68 -7.32 -26.40
C GLU A 311 9.49 -7.07 -25.49
N ARG A 312 9.76 -6.79 -24.22
CA ARG A 312 8.75 -6.48 -23.20
C ARG A 312 9.22 -5.34 -22.31
N ALA A 313 8.28 -4.59 -21.76
CA ALA A 313 8.51 -3.55 -20.76
C ALA A 313 7.78 -3.89 -19.47
N ALA A 314 8.47 -3.83 -18.33
CA ALA A 314 7.88 -3.96 -17.01
C ALA A 314 7.08 -2.70 -16.62
N VAL A 315 5.74 -2.76 -16.63
CA VAL A 315 4.90 -1.58 -16.38
C VAL A 315 4.28 -1.53 -14.99
N LEU A 316 4.14 -2.68 -14.33
CA LEU A 316 3.60 -2.77 -12.97
C LEU A 316 4.21 -3.97 -12.25
N GLN A 317 4.54 -3.80 -10.96
CA GLN A 317 4.95 -4.86 -10.05
C GLN A 317 4.20 -4.70 -8.73
N PHE A 318 3.83 -5.81 -8.09
CA PHE A 318 3.22 -5.82 -6.76
C PHE A 318 3.25 -7.23 -6.11
N GLU A 319 2.97 -7.29 -4.82
CA GLU A 319 2.71 -8.52 -4.07
C GLU A 319 1.28 -8.50 -3.49
N PHE A 320 0.67 -9.68 -3.35
CA PHE A 320 -0.54 -9.81 -2.56
C PHE A 320 -0.20 -9.81 -1.07
N SER A 321 -0.97 -9.05 -0.30
CA SER A 321 -0.76 -8.93 1.13
C SER A 321 -1.05 -10.24 1.86
N SER A 322 -2.15 -10.90 1.58
CA SER A 322 -2.47 -12.15 2.26
C SER A 322 -1.98 -13.35 1.46
N ARG A 323 -1.45 -14.36 2.15
CA ARG A 323 -1.19 -15.67 1.55
C ARG A 323 -2.48 -16.42 1.21
N ALA A 324 -3.57 -16.14 1.93
CA ALA A 324 -4.88 -16.76 1.68
C ALA A 324 -5.55 -16.22 0.41
N ASP A 325 -4.99 -15.18 -0.21
CA ASP A 325 -5.55 -14.56 -1.39
C ASP A 325 -5.66 -15.54 -2.57
N THR A 326 -6.72 -15.41 -3.38
CA THR A 326 -6.90 -16.20 -4.62
C THR A 326 -5.94 -15.74 -5.72
N GLN A 327 -5.34 -14.56 -5.57
CA GLN A 327 -4.50 -13.86 -6.52
C GLN A 327 -5.17 -13.63 -7.88
N VAL A 328 -6.51 -13.66 -7.92
CA VAL A 328 -7.29 -13.31 -9.09
C VAL A 328 -7.28 -11.79 -9.23
N TYR A 329 -6.63 -11.33 -10.31
CA TYR A 329 -6.60 -9.93 -10.68
C TYR A 329 -6.67 -9.74 -12.19
N GLY A 330 -7.06 -8.53 -12.59
CA GLY A 330 -6.85 -8.01 -13.92
C GLY A 330 -6.23 -6.62 -13.89
N VAL A 331 -5.84 -6.12 -15.06
CA VAL A 331 -5.44 -4.72 -15.23
C VAL A 331 -6.31 -4.09 -16.28
N SER A 332 -6.90 -2.95 -15.93
CA SER A 332 -7.67 -2.11 -16.85
C SER A 332 -6.83 -0.93 -17.32
N VAL A 333 -6.89 -0.67 -18.63
CA VAL A 333 -6.17 0.41 -19.29
C VAL A 333 -7.15 1.08 -20.27
N PRO A 334 -7.27 2.42 -20.28
CA PRO A 334 -8.03 3.09 -21.33
C PRO A 334 -7.48 2.73 -22.70
N LEU A 335 -8.34 2.28 -23.63
CA LEU A 335 -7.85 1.72 -24.90
C LEU A 335 -7.03 2.73 -25.72
N ILE A 336 -7.34 4.02 -25.59
CA ILE A 336 -6.61 5.13 -26.22
C ILE A 336 -5.12 5.17 -25.87
N GLU A 337 -4.72 4.63 -24.70
CA GLU A 337 -3.31 4.57 -24.30
C GLU A 337 -2.51 3.53 -25.08
N LEU A 338 -3.19 2.61 -25.77
CA LEU A 338 -2.58 1.53 -26.57
C LEU A 338 -2.85 1.68 -28.06
N VAL A 339 -4.00 2.24 -28.47
CA VAL A 339 -4.36 2.38 -29.88
C VAL A 339 -5.27 3.59 -30.09
N PRO A 340 -5.13 4.35 -31.21
CA PRO A 340 -6.09 5.38 -31.58
C PRO A 340 -7.51 4.81 -31.67
N LEU A 341 -8.49 5.57 -31.17
CA LEU A 341 -9.89 5.14 -31.17
C LEU A 341 -10.58 5.44 -32.50
N GLU A 342 -10.09 6.38 -33.31
CA GLU A 342 -10.71 6.72 -34.58
C GLU A 342 -10.53 5.64 -35.65
N GLY A 343 -11.45 5.59 -36.60
CA GLY A 343 -11.34 4.73 -37.79
C GLY A 343 -11.77 3.28 -37.59
N ARG A 344 -12.33 2.91 -36.44
CA ARG A 344 -12.95 1.60 -36.19
C ARG A 344 -14.35 1.76 -35.60
N ASP A 345 -15.29 0.94 -36.07
CA ASP A 345 -16.61 0.81 -35.45
C ASP A 345 -16.55 -0.21 -34.31
N TRP A 346 -16.22 0.29 -33.12
CA TRP A 346 -16.07 -0.52 -31.92
C TRP A 346 -17.37 -1.22 -31.51
N HIS A 347 -18.53 -0.60 -31.73
CA HIS A 347 -19.83 -1.19 -31.41
C HIS A 347 -20.15 -2.37 -32.33
N THR A 348 -19.90 -2.25 -33.64
CA THR A 348 -20.07 -3.38 -34.57
C THR A 348 -19.09 -4.50 -34.26
N LEU A 349 -17.83 -4.19 -33.93
CA LEU A 349 -16.83 -5.19 -33.55
C LEU A 349 -17.25 -5.94 -32.27
N ALA A 350 -17.78 -5.23 -31.28
CA ALA A 350 -18.27 -5.83 -30.03
C ALA A 350 -19.52 -6.69 -30.26
N ALA A 351 -20.48 -6.20 -31.06
CA ALA A 351 -21.71 -6.92 -31.39
C ALA A 351 -21.45 -8.22 -32.17
N THR A 352 -20.44 -8.22 -33.03
CA THR A 352 -20.00 -9.41 -33.79
C THR A 352 -19.01 -10.28 -33.03
N ARG A 353 -18.67 -9.93 -31.79
CA ARG A 353 -17.66 -10.60 -30.94
C ARG A 353 -16.32 -10.77 -31.66
N ALA A 354 -15.95 -9.79 -32.48
CA ALA A 354 -14.78 -9.83 -33.32
C ALA A 354 -13.48 -10.02 -32.51
N GLU A 355 -12.47 -10.56 -33.17
CA GLU A 355 -11.11 -10.62 -32.67
C GLU A 355 -10.22 -9.81 -33.61
N ILE A 356 -9.48 -8.85 -33.04
CA ILE A 356 -8.75 -7.86 -33.83
C ILE A 356 -7.28 -7.81 -33.44
N GLU A 357 -6.46 -7.38 -34.39
CA GLU A 357 -5.07 -7.03 -34.11
C GLU A 357 -4.99 -5.63 -33.46
N VAL A 358 -4.17 -5.56 -32.43
CA VAL A 358 -3.73 -4.33 -31.77
C VAL A 358 -2.20 -4.28 -31.75
N PRO A 359 -1.58 -3.10 -31.72
CA PRO A 359 -0.12 -2.97 -31.74
C PRO A 359 0.56 -3.30 -30.40
N PHE A 360 -0.17 -3.17 -29.28
CA PHE A 360 0.36 -3.41 -27.94
C PHE A 360 -0.60 -4.25 -27.13
N ARG A 361 -0.04 -5.18 -26.35
CA ARG A 361 -0.79 -6.05 -25.44
C ARG A 361 -0.07 -6.16 -24.10
N LEU A 362 -0.85 -6.36 -23.06
CA LEU A 362 -0.37 -6.63 -21.71
C LEU A 362 -0.59 -8.09 -21.34
N TYR A 363 0.37 -8.64 -20.59
CA TYR A 363 0.30 -9.97 -20.01
C TYR A 363 1.01 -9.96 -18.64
N SER A 364 0.73 -10.95 -17.81
CA SER A 364 1.32 -11.10 -16.48
C SER A 364 2.42 -12.15 -16.47
N ALA A 365 3.24 -12.10 -15.41
CA ALA A 365 4.11 -13.18 -14.99
C ALA A 365 4.35 -13.11 -13.49
N VAL A 366 4.84 -14.21 -12.92
CA VAL A 366 5.45 -14.22 -11.59
C VAL A 366 6.96 -14.13 -11.75
N VAL A 367 7.59 -13.16 -11.11
CA VAL A 367 9.05 -12.95 -11.17
C VAL A 367 9.68 -13.12 -9.80
N PRO A 368 10.95 -13.54 -9.72
CA PRO A 368 11.68 -13.51 -8.45
C PRO A 368 11.91 -12.06 -8.01
N ALA A 369 11.71 -11.79 -6.72
CA ALA A 369 12.11 -10.54 -6.11
C ALA A 369 13.64 -10.52 -5.92
N LYS A 370 14.24 -9.33 -5.89
CA LYS A 370 15.69 -9.19 -5.67
C LYS A 370 16.02 -9.55 -4.20
N PRO A 371 16.90 -10.52 -3.94
CA PRO A 371 17.21 -10.95 -2.58
C PRO A 371 17.72 -9.80 -1.70
N GLY A 372 17.26 -9.74 -0.47
CA GLY A 372 17.64 -8.77 0.55
C GLY A 372 17.07 -7.35 0.35
N THR A 373 16.11 -7.16 -0.56
CA THR A 373 15.59 -5.81 -0.88
C THR A 373 14.15 -5.56 -0.44
N MET A 374 13.34 -6.60 -0.26
CA MET A 374 11.91 -6.46 0.05
C MET A 374 11.53 -7.40 1.17
N PHE A 375 10.92 -6.84 2.22
CA PHE A 375 10.53 -7.58 3.42
C PHE A 375 9.11 -7.21 3.84
N LYS A 376 8.27 -8.22 4.04
CA LYS A 376 6.99 -8.08 4.72
C LYS A 376 7.16 -8.47 6.18
N GLY A 377 7.38 -7.47 7.04
CA GLY A 377 7.83 -7.70 8.40
C GLY A 377 9.21 -8.34 8.38
N LEU A 378 9.37 -9.50 9.03
CA LEU A 378 10.63 -10.24 9.00
C LEU A 378 10.74 -11.23 7.82
N ARG A 379 9.65 -11.44 7.06
CA ARG A 379 9.66 -12.34 5.90
C ARG A 379 10.23 -11.62 4.69
N GLU A 380 11.23 -12.22 4.07
CA GLU A 380 11.69 -11.81 2.75
C GLU A 380 10.66 -12.15 1.65
N VAL A 381 10.33 -11.15 0.83
CA VAL A 381 9.48 -11.37 -0.35
C VAL A 381 10.31 -12.09 -1.39
N GLN A 382 9.83 -13.26 -1.84
CA GLN A 382 10.57 -14.11 -2.80
C GLN A 382 10.12 -13.90 -4.23
N THR A 383 8.84 -13.56 -4.44
CA THR A 383 8.25 -13.40 -5.76
C THR A 383 7.31 -12.21 -5.80
N LEU A 384 7.14 -11.63 -6.99
CA LEU A 384 6.22 -10.55 -7.28
C LEU A 384 5.35 -10.91 -8.48
N SER A 385 4.13 -10.39 -8.51
CA SER A 385 3.34 -10.32 -9.74
C SER A 385 3.85 -9.15 -10.57
N GLN A 386 4.14 -9.40 -11.84
CA GLN A 386 4.63 -8.40 -12.78
C GLN A 386 3.76 -8.36 -14.02
N VAL A 387 3.38 -7.16 -14.44
CA VAL A 387 2.66 -6.92 -15.69
C VAL A 387 3.62 -6.34 -16.70
N TYR A 388 3.65 -6.97 -17.86
CA TYR A 388 4.46 -6.57 -19.00
C TYR A 388 3.60 -5.98 -20.10
N LEU A 389 4.15 -4.99 -20.80
CA LEU A 389 3.65 -4.51 -22.08
C LEU A 389 4.58 -5.00 -23.19
N THR A 390 4.03 -5.51 -24.28
CA THR A 390 4.78 -5.95 -25.46
C THR A 390 4.17 -5.42 -26.74
N SER A 391 5.01 -5.22 -27.75
CA SER A 391 4.59 -4.87 -29.10
C SER A 391 4.25 -6.13 -29.90
N THR A 392 3.06 -6.18 -30.47
CA THR A 392 2.59 -7.27 -31.32
C THR A 392 2.71 -6.90 -32.80
N PRO A 393 3.73 -7.40 -33.52
CA PRO A 393 3.87 -7.12 -34.95
C PRO A 393 2.71 -7.74 -35.75
N LYS A 394 2.36 -7.13 -36.88
CA LYS A 394 1.36 -7.69 -37.82
C LYS A 394 1.87 -9.03 -38.34
N SER A 395 1.28 -10.12 -37.86
CA SER A 395 1.61 -11.49 -38.28
C SER A 395 0.31 -12.26 -38.52
N PRO A 396 0.21 -13.06 -39.59
CA PRO A 396 -0.96 -13.88 -39.87
C PRO A 396 -1.24 -14.96 -38.80
N VAL A 397 -0.30 -15.17 -37.89
CA VAL A 397 -0.36 -16.14 -36.77
C VAL A 397 -0.44 -15.43 -35.40
N ALA A 398 -0.54 -14.10 -35.36
CA ALA A 398 -0.61 -13.37 -34.10
C ALA A 398 -1.94 -13.64 -33.38
N ASP A 399 -1.87 -13.98 -32.08
CA ASP A 399 -3.04 -13.99 -31.21
C ASP A 399 -3.73 -12.62 -31.29
N ARG A 400 -5.05 -12.65 -31.51
CA ARG A 400 -5.89 -11.45 -31.62
C ARG A 400 -6.53 -11.13 -30.28
N VAL A 401 -6.93 -9.87 -30.11
CA VAL A 401 -7.63 -9.41 -28.90
C VAL A 401 -9.13 -9.47 -29.11
N ARG A 402 -9.84 -10.03 -28.13
CA ARG A 402 -11.29 -10.25 -28.17
C ARG A 402 -12.05 -8.96 -27.88
N VAL A 403 -12.94 -8.54 -28.76
CA VAL A 403 -13.81 -7.38 -28.54
C VAL A 403 -15.15 -7.85 -28.00
N ARG A 404 -15.60 -7.32 -26.85
CA ARG A 404 -16.84 -7.73 -26.17
C ARG A 404 -17.63 -6.51 -25.70
N ALA A 405 -18.95 -6.60 -25.78
CA ALA A 405 -19.84 -5.56 -25.29
C ALA A 405 -20.09 -5.73 -23.78
N ALA A 406 -19.95 -4.65 -23.01
CA ALA A 406 -20.46 -4.60 -21.65
C ALA A 406 -21.99 -4.39 -21.68
N ARG A 407 -22.72 -5.16 -20.86
CA ARG A 407 -24.17 -4.98 -20.67
C ARG A 407 -24.43 -3.97 -19.54
N ARG A 408 -25.55 -3.26 -19.61
CA ARG A 408 -26.02 -2.46 -18.46
C ARG A 408 -26.31 -3.39 -17.29
N GLY A 409 -25.84 -3.01 -16.11
CA GLY A 409 -26.16 -3.69 -14.86
C GLY A 409 -27.55 -3.30 -14.35
N LEU A 410 -27.90 -3.83 -13.18
CA LEU A 410 -29.21 -3.61 -12.56
C LEU A 410 -29.35 -2.20 -11.97
N GLN A 411 -28.24 -1.58 -11.58
CA GLN A 411 -28.22 -0.23 -11.01
C GLN A 411 -27.96 0.84 -12.10
N PRO A 412 -28.43 2.08 -11.91
CA PRO A 412 -28.03 3.20 -12.76
C PRO A 412 -26.51 3.33 -12.81
N HIS A 413 -25.96 3.63 -13.99
CA HIS A 413 -24.51 3.75 -14.20
C HIS A 413 -23.70 2.51 -13.77
N SER A 414 -24.29 1.32 -13.82
CA SER A 414 -23.57 0.06 -13.65
C SER A 414 -23.46 -0.70 -14.96
N PHE A 415 -22.37 -1.45 -15.12
CA PHE A 415 -22.09 -2.26 -16.29
C PHE A 415 -21.53 -3.62 -15.85
N VAL A 416 -21.77 -4.65 -16.66
CA VAL A 416 -21.27 -5.99 -16.39
C VAL A 416 -20.69 -6.59 -17.66
N LEU A 417 -19.56 -7.27 -17.54
CA LEU A 417 -19.00 -8.12 -18.58
C LEU A 417 -18.81 -9.51 -17.99
N THR A 418 -19.39 -10.52 -18.63
CA THR A 418 -19.09 -11.92 -18.36
C THR A 418 -18.12 -12.40 -19.43
N VAL A 419 -16.95 -12.85 -19.00
CA VAL A 419 -15.87 -13.24 -19.90
C VAL A 419 -16.23 -14.57 -20.59
N ASP A 420 -16.47 -14.51 -21.90
CA ASP A 420 -16.75 -15.63 -22.82
C ASP A 420 -17.66 -16.75 -22.25
N ASP A 421 -18.93 -16.44 -21.95
CA ASP A 421 -20.17 -17.28 -21.77
C ASP A 421 -20.11 -18.69 -21.12
N ALA A 422 -18.96 -19.11 -20.64
CA ALA A 422 -18.61 -20.30 -19.88
C ALA A 422 -17.37 -20.04 -18.98
N GLY A 423 -16.87 -18.81 -18.95
CA GLY A 423 -15.70 -18.41 -18.18
C GLY A 423 -16.05 -18.09 -16.72
N PRO A 424 -15.13 -18.36 -15.78
CA PRO A 424 -15.34 -18.09 -14.37
C PRO A 424 -15.47 -16.61 -14.01
N LEU A 425 -14.98 -15.68 -14.86
CA LEU A 425 -14.76 -14.31 -14.43
C LEU A 425 -15.84 -13.35 -14.91
N THR A 426 -16.44 -12.60 -13.98
CA THR A 426 -17.37 -11.52 -14.28
C THR A 426 -16.85 -10.20 -13.69
N ILE A 427 -16.77 -9.15 -14.52
CA ILE A 427 -16.46 -7.81 -14.05
C ILE A 427 -17.74 -7.02 -13.86
N HIS A 428 -17.90 -6.44 -12.68
CA HIS A 428 -18.95 -5.49 -12.33
C HIS A 428 -18.36 -4.10 -12.19
N TRP A 429 -18.75 -3.19 -13.08
CA TRP A 429 -18.50 -1.77 -12.89
C TRP A 429 -19.72 -1.15 -12.22
N THR A 430 -19.52 -0.51 -11.08
CA THR A 430 -20.59 0.16 -10.34
C THR A 430 -20.15 1.58 -10.00
N ALA A 431 -21.10 2.52 -10.03
CA ALA A 431 -20.84 3.82 -9.43
C ALA A 431 -20.58 3.61 -7.93
N PRO A 432 -19.72 4.41 -7.30
CA PRO A 432 -19.66 4.47 -5.84
C PRO A 432 -20.99 5.03 -5.34
N GLY A 433 -21.97 4.14 -5.18
CA GLY A 433 -23.20 4.41 -4.48
C GLY A 433 -22.95 4.29 -2.99
N LEU A 434 -23.62 5.16 -2.23
CA LEU A 434 -23.88 5.05 -0.79
C LEU A 434 -24.19 3.58 -0.43
N GLN A 435 -23.16 2.78 -0.15
CA GLN A 435 -23.38 1.52 0.55
C GLN A 435 -24.08 1.91 1.84
N ASP A 436 -25.22 1.28 2.10
CA ASP A 436 -26.06 1.54 3.25
C ASP A 436 -25.22 1.84 4.49
N ALA A 437 -25.55 2.93 5.15
CA ALA A 437 -25.02 3.33 6.45
C ALA A 437 -25.47 2.35 7.55
N SER A 438 -25.23 1.06 7.35
CA SER A 438 -25.06 0.07 8.41
C SER A 438 -23.56 -0.16 8.61
N ILE A 439 -22.82 0.95 8.82
CA ILE A 439 -21.45 0.88 9.33
C ILE A 439 -21.58 0.55 10.81
N SER A 440 -21.55 -0.73 11.16
CA SER A 440 -20.84 -1.10 12.40
C SER A 440 -19.44 -0.49 12.29
N PRO A 441 -18.92 0.22 13.30
CA PRO A 441 -17.56 0.74 13.25
C PRO A 441 -16.61 -0.46 13.35
N ALA A 442 -16.31 -1.09 12.23
CA ALA A 442 -15.70 -2.40 12.22
C ALA A 442 -14.77 -2.55 11.00
N VAL A 443 -13.48 -2.68 11.31
CA VAL A 443 -12.39 -3.20 10.47
C VAL A 443 -12.04 -2.32 9.27
N VAL A 444 -10.95 -1.53 9.41
CA VAL A 444 -10.19 -1.06 8.26
C VAL A 444 -9.69 -2.32 7.54
N GLU A 445 -10.26 -2.66 6.39
CA GLU A 445 -9.76 -3.80 5.61
C GLU A 445 -8.29 -3.55 5.25
N PRO A 446 -7.37 -4.47 5.60
CA PRO A 446 -5.98 -4.33 5.24
C PRO A 446 -5.86 -4.33 3.70
N ARG A 447 -4.96 -3.50 3.17
CA ARG A 447 -4.78 -3.43 1.71
C ARG A 447 -4.41 -4.79 1.16
N ARG A 448 -5.11 -5.16 0.08
CA ARG A 448 -4.90 -6.43 -0.62
C ARG A 448 -3.58 -6.48 -1.39
N LEU A 449 -3.08 -5.32 -1.85
CA LEU A 449 -1.81 -5.20 -2.57
C LEU A 449 -0.74 -4.47 -1.75
N GLY A 450 0.49 -4.98 -1.80
CA GLY A 450 1.71 -4.37 -1.26
C GLY A 450 2.79 -4.26 -2.33
N PHE A 451 3.87 -3.51 -2.04
CA PHE A 451 5.01 -3.31 -2.96
C PHE A 451 4.60 -2.89 -4.38
N VAL A 452 3.53 -2.12 -4.49
CA VAL A 452 3.03 -1.64 -5.79
C VAL A 452 4.02 -0.62 -6.35
N TYR A 453 4.55 -0.91 -7.53
CA TYR A 453 5.54 -0.07 -8.19
C TYR A 453 5.37 -0.07 -9.71
N SER A 454 5.45 1.11 -10.31
CA SER A 454 5.50 1.31 -11.76
C SER A 454 6.69 2.20 -12.10
N SER A 455 7.64 1.68 -12.88
CA SER A 455 8.80 2.49 -13.32
C SER A 455 8.34 3.62 -14.24
N PRO A 456 8.76 4.87 -14.01
CA PRO A 456 8.45 5.97 -14.93
C PRO A 456 9.10 5.80 -16.31
N LEU A 457 10.18 5.01 -16.38
CA LEU A 457 10.90 4.68 -17.61
C LEU A 457 11.16 3.17 -17.66
N PRO A 458 10.16 2.36 -18.06
CA PRO A 458 10.34 0.92 -18.23
C PRO A 458 11.42 0.61 -19.26
N ILE A 459 12.36 -0.26 -18.90
CA ILE A 459 13.41 -0.73 -19.81
C ILE A 459 12.81 -1.83 -20.70
N LEU A 460 13.16 -1.80 -21.99
CA LEU A 460 12.84 -2.87 -22.91
C LEU A 460 13.81 -4.05 -22.74
N GLU A 461 13.24 -5.20 -22.41
CA GLU A 461 13.94 -6.46 -22.21
C GLU A 461 13.63 -7.44 -23.32
N SER A 462 14.63 -8.16 -23.81
CA SER A 462 14.42 -9.26 -24.75
C SER A 462 13.84 -10.48 -24.02
N ILE A 463 12.81 -11.08 -24.61
CA ILE A 463 12.20 -12.35 -24.16
C ILE A 463 13.13 -13.49 -24.58
N THR A 464 13.70 -14.20 -23.61
CA THR A 464 14.58 -15.33 -23.89
C THR A 464 13.81 -16.48 -24.54
N PRO A 465 14.42 -17.26 -25.46
CA PRO A 465 13.74 -18.37 -26.14
C PRO A 465 13.27 -19.51 -25.22
N GLU A 466 13.88 -19.62 -24.03
CA GLU A 466 13.58 -20.65 -23.02
C GLU A 466 12.42 -20.27 -22.10
N ALA A 467 12.06 -18.98 -22.04
CA ALA A 467 10.87 -18.54 -21.32
C ALA A 467 9.64 -18.90 -22.14
N GLU A 468 8.60 -19.46 -21.50
CA GLU A 468 7.28 -19.55 -22.13
C GLU A 468 6.90 -18.16 -22.66
N GLY A 469 6.44 -18.12 -23.92
CA GLY A 469 6.02 -16.89 -24.57
C GLY A 469 4.86 -16.22 -23.83
N PRO A 470 4.52 -14.96 -24.18
CA PRO A 470 3.41 -14.27 -23.54
C PRO A 470 2.10 -15.06 -23.70
N SER A 471 1.44 -15.34 -22.59
CA SER A 471 0.09 -15.90 -22.56
C SER A 471 -0.90 -14.76 -22.36
N PHE A 472 -1.76 -14.53 -23.34
CA PHE A 472 -2.70 -13.43 -23.32
C PHE A 472 -4.11 -13.90 -22.93
N ASP A 473 -4.64 -13.35 -21.85
CA ASP A 473 -6.08 -13.40 -21.54
C ASP A 473 -6.63 -11.98 -21.43
N ASP A 474 -6.82 -11.36 -22.60
CA ASP A 474 -7.19 -9.96 -22.73
C ASP A 474 -8.44 -9.73 -23.60
N TYR A 475 -9.03 -8.56 -23.40
CA TYR A 475 -10.29 -8.13 -23.99
C TYR A 475 -10.28 -6.62 -24.24
N ILE A 476 -10.95 -6.21 -25.30
CA ILE A 476 -11.43 -4.85 -25.48
C ILE A 476 -12.91 -4.83 -25.10
N VAL A 477 -13.24 -4.06 -24.08
CA VAL A 477 -14.58 -3.91 -23.53
C VAL A 477 -15.19 -2.63 -24.08
N VAL A 478 -16.31 -2.78 -24.80
CA VAL A 478 -17.05 -1.66 -25.41
C VAL A 478 -18.33 -1.43 -24.63
N PHE A 479 -18.52 -0.19 -24.17
CA PHE A 479 -19.69 0.20 -23.40
C PHE A 479 -20.85 0.64 -24.32
N PRO A 480 -22.11 0.58 -23.83
CA PRO A 480 -23.26 1.10 -24.57
C PRO A 480 -23.02 2.53 -25.09
N ALA A 481 -23.39 2.82 -26.34
CA ALA A 481 -23.05 4.09 -27.00
C ALA A 481 -23.57 5.34 -26.26
N ASP A 482 -24.71 5.19 -25.58
CA ASP A 482 -25.34 6.23 -24.77
C ASP A 482 -24.69 6.42 -23.39
N SER A 483 -23.67 5.62 -23.04
CA SER A 483 -22.91 5.77 -21.79
C SER A 483 -21.85 6.87 -21.84
N GLY A 484 -21.38 7.25 -23.03
CA GLY A 484 -20.28 8.21 -23.19
C GLY A 484 -18.92 7.72 -22.66
N ILE A 485 -18.77 6.40 -22.44
CA ILE A 485 -17.53 5.79 -21.94
C ILE A 485 -16.78 5.17 -23.13
N ASP A 486 -15.51 5.58 -23.28
CA ASP A 486 -14.62 5.03 -24.30
C ASP A 486 -14.28 3.55 -24.00
N PRO A 487 -13.94 2.74 -25.02
CA PRO A 487 -13.55 1.36 -24.82
C PRO A 487 -12.35 1.20 -23.86
N LEU A 488 -12.34 0.08 -23.14
CA LEU A 488 -11.27 -0.31 -22.23
C LEU A 488 -10.51 -1.52 -22.76
N TYR A 489 -9.19 -1.52 -22.60
CA TYR A 489 -8.41 -2.74 -22.65
C TYR A 489 -8.35 -3.35 -21.25
N VAL A 490 -8.63 -4.64 -21.14
CA VAL A 490 -8.53 -5.39 -19.88
C VAL A 490 -7.71 -6.64 -20.12
N MET A 491 -6.74 -6.91 -19.25
CA MET A 491 -6.06 -8.20 -19.19
C MET A 491 -6.31 -8.86 -17.85
N PHE A 492 -6.22 -10.19 -17.81
CA PHE A 492 -6.27 -10.97 -16.58
C PHE A 492 -4.98 -11.74 -16.37
N ARG A 493 -4.72 -12.09 -15.10
CA ARG A 493 -3.65 -13.00 -14.74
C ARG A 493 -3.78 -14.30 -15.51
N SER A 494 -2.67 -14.79 -16.07
CA SER A 494 -2.66 -16.07 -16.78
C SER A 494 -3.03 -17.22 -15.85
N ARG A 495 -3.85 -18.15 -16.35
CA ARG A 495 -4.26 -19.34 -15.59
C ARG A 495 -3.08 -20.27 -15.26
N HIS A 496 -2.01 -20.20 -16.02
CA HIS A 496 -0.78 -20.98 -15.81
C HIS A 496 0.06 -20.45 -14.63
N GLU A 497 -0.23 -19.25 -14.14
CA GLU A 497 0.48 -18.64 -13.00
C GLU A 497 -0.14 -18.98 -11.65
N TYR A 498 -1.29 -19.65 -11.62
CA TYR A 498 -1.92 -20.03 -10.36
C TYR A 498 -1.21 -21.25 -9.76
N PRO A 499 -0.98 -21.25 -8.42
CA PRO A 499 -0.48 -22.43 -7.75
C PRO A 499 -1.49 -23.57 -7.92
N VAL A 500 -1.00 -24.78 -8.22
CA VAL A 500 -1.78 -26.00 -8.46
C VAL A 500 -1.80 -26.89 -7.23
#